data_AF-A0A3Q9GCH8-F1
#
_entry.id   AF-A0A3Q9GCH8-F1
#
_cell.length_a   1.000
_cell.length_b   1.000
_cell.length_c   1.000
_cell.angle_alpha   90.00
_cell.angle_beta   90.00
_cell.angle_gamma   90.00
#
_symmetry.space_group_name_H-M   'P 1'
#
loop_
_entity.id
_entity.type
_entity.pdbx_description
1 polymer ?
#
loop_
_entity_poly.entity_id
_entity_poly.type
_entity_poly.pdbx_seq_one_letter_code
_entity_poly.pdbx_strand_id
1 'polypeptide(L)'
;MAIGAFILGQSGTGKSFSLRNLNPDNVGFINVVGKYLPFRGAEFKQVVTDDPNLICDILMKSKAPIIIIDDFQYLMSNKYMRDSEVKGYDKYTENGKNIWQILNTVNYHMKPYQRVYILSHTDEVDGKTKLKTIGKLLDEKITPEGMVGIVLQTHIESGKNYFTTKNNGFTTVKTPFEMFDNDLITNDLEMVDNAICNYYNLPKNGENS
;
A
#
# COMPACT_ATOMS: atom_id res chain seq x y z
N MET A 1 12.22 11.87 1.78
CA MET A 1 11.46 10.62 1.96
C MET A 1 10.13 10.79 1.29
N ALA A 2 9.75 9.87 0.40
CA ALA A 2 8.39 9.83 -0.13
C ALA A 2 7.39 9.45 0.97
N ILE A 3 6.12 9.81 0.82
CA ILE A 3 5.08 9.38 1.76
C ILE A 3 4.61 7.97 1.39
N GLY A 4 4.98 6.99 2.20
CA GLY A 4 4.38 5.65 2.14
C GLY A 4 3.06 5.60 2.91
N ALA A 5 2.03 5.02 2.30
CA ALA A 5 0.73 4.79 2.93
C ALA A 5 0.20 3.38 2.63
N PHE A 6 -0.14 2.62 3.66
CA PHE A 6 -0.84 1.35 3.49
C PHE A 6 -2.35 1.57 3.36
N ILE A 7 -2.94 0.89 2.37
CA ILE A 7 -4.39 0.75 2.21
C ILE A 7 -4.73 -0.72 2.46
N LEU A 8 -5.18 -1.01 3.67
CA LEU A 8 -5.40 -2.36 4.16
C LEU A 8 -6.86 -2.78 4.00
N GLY A 9 -7.11 -4.07 3.74
CA GLY A 9 -8.47 -4.58 3.71
C GLY A 9 -8.59 -6.01 3.22
N GLN A 10 -9.68 -6.69 3.56
CA GLN A 10 -9.96 -8.02 3.04
C GLN A 10 -10.18 -8.02 1.51
N SER A 11 -10.31 -9.21 0.92
CA SER A 11 -10.70 -9.31 -0.48
C SER A 11 -12.11 -8.77 -0.68
N GLY A 12 -12.36 -8.05 -1.78
CA GLY A 12 -13.69 -7.52 -2.10
C GLY A 12 -14.10 -6.25 -1.33
N THR A 13 -13.26 -5.68 -0.46
CA THR A 13 -13.63 -4.50 0.35
C THR A 13 -13.36 -3.15 -0.32
N GLY A 14 -13.03 -3.15 -1.61
CA GLY A 14 -12.88 -1.91 -2.39
C GLY A 14 -11.48 -1.29 -2.42
N LYS A 15 -10.41 -2.01 -2.02
CA LYS A 15 -9.02 -1.50 -2.13
C LYS A 15 -8.69 -0.97 -3.54
N SER A 16 -8.73 -1.83 -4.56
CA SER A 16 -8.45 -1.43 -5.94
C SER A 16 -9.52 -0.48 -6.52
N PHE A 17 -10.78 -0.58 -6.06
CA PHE A 17 -11.85 0.32 -6.49
C PHE A 17 -11.66 1.77 -6.01
N SER A 18 -10.92 1.97 -4.92
CA SER A 18 -10.60 3.32 -4.40
C SER A 18 -9.77 4.17 -5.38
N LEU A 19 -9.12 3.55 -6.37
CA LEU A 19 -8.26 4.22 -7.35
C LEU A 19 -9.02 4.98 -8.44
N ARG A 20 -10.35 4.78 -8.54
CA ARG A 20 -11.19 5.17 -9.69
C ARG A 20 -11.18 6.66 -10.06
N ASN A 21 -10.87 7.54 -9.09
CA ASN A 21 -10.92 8.98 -9.27
C ASN A 21 -9.52 9.61 -9.43
N LEU A 22 -8.45 8.81 -9.36
CA LEU A 22 -7.09 9.30 -9.59
C LEU A 22 -6.90 9.68 -11.06
N ASN A 23 -6.20 10.79 -11.31
CA ASN A 23 -5.80 11.17 -12.66
C ASN A 23 -4.75 10.17 -13.21
N PRO A 24 -5.03 9.44 -14.30
CA PRO A 24 -4.10 8.44 -14.82
C PRO A 24 -2.72 8.97 -15.23
N ASP A 25 -2.64 10.24 -15.64
CA ASP A 25 -1.37 10.86 -16.06
C ASP A 25 -0.38 11.04 -14.90
N ASN A 26 -0.90 11.09 -13.68
CA ASN A 26 -0.14 11.29 -12.45
C ASN A 26 0.27 9.96 -11.78
N VAL A 27 -0.19 8.82 -12.29
CA VAL A 27 -0.09 7.52 -11.62
C VAL A 27 0.85 6.58 -12.36
N GLY A 28 1.84 6.05 -11.64
CA GLY A 28 2.54 4.82 -12.00
C GLY A 28 1.92 3.64 -11.25
N PHE A 29 1.63 2.54 -11.96
CA PHE A 29 0.96 1.38 -11.36
C PHE A 29 1.80 0.11 -11.41
N ILE A 30 2.15 -0.44 -10.25
CA ILE A 30 2.81 -1.73 -10.10
C ILE A 30 1.73 -2.76 -9.75
N ASN A 31 1.38 -3.58 -10.74
CA ASN A 31 0.32 -4.59 -10.63
C ASN A 31 0.95 -5.96 -10.32
N VAL A 32 0.97 -6.34 -9.05
CA VAL A 32 1.66 -7.55 -8.58
C VAL A 32 1.03 -8.84 -9.14
N VAL A 33 -0.29 -8.83 -9.34
CA VAL A 33 -1.04 -10.04 -9.73
C VAL A 33 -1.46 -10.02 -11.21
N GLY A 34 -1.43 -8.86 -11.87
CA GLY A 34 -1.89 -8.70 -13.25
C GLY A 34 -3.42 -8.69 -13.41
N LYS A 35 -4.16 -8.41 -12.33
CA LYS A 35 -5.63 -8.34 -12.37
C LYS A 35 -6.08 -7.04 -13.04
N TYR A 36 -7.18 -7.10 -13.80
CA TYR A 36 -7.85 -5.89 -14.28
C TYR A 36 -8.45 -5.12 -13.11
N LEU A 37 -8.43 -3.78 -13.22
CA LEU A 37 -9.07 -2.91 -12.24
C LEU A 37 -10.60 -3.04 -12.31
N PRO A 38 -11.30 -2.98 -11.18
CA PRO A 38 -12.74 -3.27 -11.10
C PRO A 38 -13.62 -2.08 -11.53
N PHE A 39 -13.10 -1.16 -12.36
CA PHE A 39 -13.81 0.02 -12.83
C PHE A 39 -13.37 0.38 -14.25
N ARG A 40 -14.24 1.11 -14.97
CA ARG A 40 -14.00 1.51 -16.37
C ARG A 40 -13.09 2.73 -16.44
N GLY A 41 -12.37 2.88 -17.55
CA GLY A 41 -11.56 4.07 -17.83
C GLY A 41 -10.21 4.11 -17.10
N ALA A 42 -9.77 2.99 -16.54
CA ALA A 42 -8.45 2.90 -15.92
C ALA A 42 -7.35 2.80 -16.99
N GLU A 43 -6.67 3.92 -17.27
CA GLU A 43 -5.56 3.99 -18.24
C GLU A 43 -4.21 4.26 -17.54
N PHE A 44 -3.97 3.62 -16.40
CA PHE A 44 -2.70 3.79 -15.69
C PHE A 44 -1.53 3.19 -16.48
N LYS A 45 -0.40 3.89 -16.47
CA LYS A 45 0.89 3.34 -16.93
C LYS A 45 1.31 2.23 -15.97
N GLN A 46 1.08 0.98 -16.37
CA GLN A 46 1.25 -0.18 -15.49
C GLN A 46 2.43 -1.08 -15.88
N VAL A 47 3.03 -1.69 -14.87
CA VAL A 47 3.96 -2.82 -15.01
C VAL A 47 3.41 -3.98 -14.18
N VAL A 48 3.25 -5.14 -14.80
CA VAL A 48 2.85 -6.38 -14.11
C VAL A 48 4.10 -7.11 -13.66
N THR A 49 4.35 -7.17 -12.35
CA THR A 49 5.54 -7.85 -11.80
C THR A 49 5.39 -8.11 -10.30
N ASP A 50 5.94 -9.23 -9.85
CA ASP A 50 6.14 -9.54 -8.43
C ASP A 50 7.63 -9.72 -8.06
N ASP A 51 8.53 -9.26 -8.94
CA ASP A 51 9.98 -9.26 -8.69
C ASP A 51 10.35 -8.05 -7.80
N PRO A 52 10.84 -8.28 -6.57
CA PRO A 52 11.17 -7.21 -5.64
C PRO A 52 12.29 -6.29 -6.17
N ASN A 53 13.25 -6.81 -6.94
CA ASN A 53 14.35 -5.99 -7.47
C ASN A 53 13.83 -5.04 -8.56
N LEU A 54 13.01 -5.54 -9.48
CA LEU A 54 12.38 -4.71 -10.50
C LEU A 54 11.47 -3.65 -9.88
N ILE A 55 10.72 -3.99 -8.83
CA ILE A 55 9.89 -3.03 -8.09
C ILE A 55 10.75 -1.91 -7.50
N CYS A 56 11.85 -2.25 -6.83
CA CYS A 56 12.77 -1.24 -6.28
C CYS A 56 13.33 -0.32 -7.38
N ASP A 57 13.72 -0.91 -8.51
CA ASP A 57 14.21 -0.18 -9.67
C ASP A 57 13.18 0.80 -10.25
N ILE A 58 11.93 0.37 -10.37
CA ILE A 58 10.82 1.21 -10.84
C ILE A 58 10.60 2.36 -9.86
N LEU A 59 10.55 2.08 -8.56
CA LEU A 59 10.34 3.09 -7.52
C LEU A 59 11.41 4.18 -7.58
N MET A 60 12.70 3.80 -7.66
CA MET A 60 13.82 4.74 -7.74
C MET A 60 13.82 5.58 -9.03
N LYS A 61 13.40 5.00 -10.16
CA LYS A 61 13.41 5.66 -11.47
C LYS A 61 12.13 6.46 -11.74
N SER A 62 11.06 6.25 -10.97
CA SER A 62 9.75 6.83 -11.22
C SER A 62 9.78 8.36 -11.18
N LYS A 63 9.08 8.96 -12.14
CA LYS A 63 8.78 10.40 -12.17
C LYS A 63 7.34 10.69 -11.75
N ALA A 64 6.50 9.67 -11.64
CA ALA A 64 5.10 9.84 -11.28
C ALA A 64 4.99 10.41 -9.86
N PRO A 65 4.12 11.41 -9.63
CA PRO A 65 3.84 11.92 -8.29
C PRO A 65 3.13 10.89 -7.40
N ILE A 66 2.35 9.99 -7.99
CA ILE A 66 1.62 8.93 -7.29
C ILE A 66 2.08 7.57 -7.83
N ILE A 67 2.44 6.66 -6.93
CA ILE A 67 2.76 5.28 -7.27
C ILE A 67 1.83 4.36 -6.49
N ILE A 68 1.19 3.43 -7.19
CA ILE A 68 0.33 2.41 -6.59
C ILE A 68 1.03 1.05 -6.69
N ILE A 69 1.04 0.28 -5.60
CA ILE A 69 1.44 -1.13 -5.59
C ILE A 69 0.22 -1.96 -5.18
N ASP A 70 -0.32 -2.76 -6.10
CA ASP A 70 -1.52 -3.59 -5.86
C ASP A 70 -1.36 -4.98 -6.51
N ASP A 71 -1.48 -6.10 -5.83
CA ASP A 71 -1.72 -6.30 -4.40
C ASP A 71 -0.40 -6.71 -3.71
N PHE A 72 0.07 -5.88 -2.78
CA PHE A 72 1.37 -6.03 -2.12
C PHE A 72 1.51 -7.35 -1.34
N GLN A 73 0.41 -7.87 -0.79
CA GLN A 73 0.44 -9.13 -0.04
C GLN A 73 0.90 -10.31 -0.91
N TYR A 74 0.58 -10.25 -2.21
CA TYR A 74 0.93 -11.31 -3.15
C TYR A 74 2.43 -11.41 -3.45
N LEU A 75 3.24 -10.38 -3.17
CA LEU A 75 4.70 -10.50 -3.21
C LEU A 75 5.18 -11.61 -2.26
N MET A 76 4.57 -11.66 -1.08
CA MET A 76 4.89 -12.68 -0.08
C MET A 76 4.29 -14.03 -0.46
N SER A 77 3.02 -14.07 -0.88
CA SER A 77 2.34 -15.31 -1.26
C SER A 77 3.00 -15.99 -2.45
N ASN A 78 3.28 -15.24 -3.52
CA ASN A 78 3.85 -15.79 -4.75
C ASN A 78 5.24 -16.34 -4.51
N LYS A 79 6.09 -15.62 -3.75
CA LYS A 79 7.41 -16.14 -3.36
C LYS A 79 7.29 -17.40 -2.52
N TYR A 80 6.42 -17.40 -1.51
CA TYR A 80 6.22 -18.58 -0.67
C TYR A 80 5.78 -19.80 -1.48
N MET A 81 4.91 -19.61 -2.49
CA MET A 81 4.45 -20.68 -3.37
C MET A 81 5.56 -21.15 -4.33
N ARG A 82 6.39 -20.25 -4.87
CA ARG A 82 7.56 -20.63 -5.69
C ARG A 82 8.58 -21.44 -4.89
N ASP A 83 8.75 -21.09 -3.62
CA ASP A 83 9.72 -21.74 -2.72
C ASP A 83 9.08 -22.88 -1.93
N SER A 84 7.99 -23.50 -2.42
CA SER A 84 7.25 -24.52 -1.68
C SER A 84 8.10 -25.74 -1.29
N GLU A 85 9.12 -26.05 -2.10
CA GLU A 85 10.07 -27.14 -1.87
C GLU A 85 11.19 -26.77 -0.89
N VAL A 86 11.43 -25.46 -0.68
CA VAL A 86 12.44 -24.96 0.25
C VAL A 86 11.96 -25.18 1.69
N LYS A 87 12.76 -25.93 2.46
CA LYS A 87 12.47 -26.27 3.85
C LYS A 87 13.14 -25.30 4.81
N GLY A 88 12.57 -25.15 6.00
CA GLY A 88 13.18 -24.38 7.09
C GLY A 88 12.86 -22.89 7.06
N TYR A 89 13.63 -22.13 7.84
CA TYR A 89 13.38 -20.71 8.12
C TYR A 89 13.83 -19.76 7.01
N ASP A 90 14.79 -20.19 6.17
CA ASP A 90 15.44 -19.32 5.17
C ASP A 90 14.44 -18.71 4.18
N LYS A 91 13.41 -19.46 3.77
CA LYS A 91 12.36 -18.94 2.88
C LYS A 91 11.60 -17.76 3.48
N TYR A 92 11.37 -17.76 4.79
CA TYR A 92 10.68 -16.65 5.47
C TYR A 92 11.62 -15.46 5.65
N THR A 93 12.90 -15.72 5.90
CA THR A 93 13.94 -14.68 5.96
C THR A 93 14.06 -13.94 4.63
N GLU A 94 14.11 -14.67 3.52
CA GLU A 94 14.21 -14.06 2.20
C GLU A 94 12.93 -13.31 1.81
N ASN A 95 11.76 -13.86 2.15
CA ASN A 95 10.48 -13.18 1.98
C ASN A 95 10.46 -11.85 2.77
N GLY A 96 10.89 -11.89 4.03
CA GLY A 96 11.01 -10.70 4.87
C GLY A 96 11.98 -9.67 4.31
N LYS A 97 13.14 -10.11 3.81
CA LYS A 97 14.14 -9.23 3.16
C LYS A 97 13.54 -8.51 1.95
N ASN A 98 12.78 -9.20 1.10
CA ASN A 98 12.20 -8.61 -0.10
C ASN A 98 11.19 -7.49 0.24
N ILE A 99 10.31 -7.74 1.20
CA ILE A 99 9.34 -6.73 1.67
C ILE A 99 10.04 -5.55 2.33
N TRP A 100 11.01 -5.82 3.19
CA TRP A 100 11.82 -4.78 3.85
C TRP A 100 12.57 -3.91 2.83
N GLN A 101 13.16 -4.51 1.78
CA GLN A 101 13.89 -3.78 0.75
C GLN A 101 12.97 -2.82 -0.03
N ILE A 102 11.75 -3.24 -0.37
CA ILE A 102 10.79 -2.37 -1.07
C ILE A 102 10.38 -1.20 -0.17
N LEU A 103 10.02 -1.46 1.09
CA LEU A 103 9.63 -0.41 2.04
C LEU A 103 10.78 0.56 2.33
N ASN A 104 12.01 0.07 2.45
CA ASN A 104 13.18 0.94 2.55
C ASN A 104 13.39 1.78 1.31
N THR A 105 13.12 1.24 0.12
CA THR A 105 13.21 2.01 -1.13
C THR A 105 12.24 3.19 -1.11
N VAL A 106 11.00 2.96 -0.67
CA VAL A 106 10.00 4.03 -0.48
C VAL A 106 10.52 5.10 0.49
N ASN A 107 11.07 4.69 1.63
CA ASN A 107 11.49 5.61 2.68
C ASN A 107 12.75 6.42 2.32
N TYR A 108 13.74 5.79 1.70
CA TYR A 108 15.09 6.35 1.59
C TYR A 108 15.56 6.66 0.18
N HIS A 109 14.90 6.12 -0.86
CA HIS A 109 15.41 6.19 -2.24
C HIS A 109 14.43 6.80 -3.24
N MET A 110 13.32 7.37 -2.75
CA MET A 110 12.34 8.09 -3.57
C MET A 110 12.31 9.59 -3.27
N LYS A 111 11.76 10.37 -4.21
CA LYS A 111 11.73 11.83 -4.11
C LYS A 111 10.73 12.28 -3.04
N PRO A 112 11.01 13.36 -2.29
CA PRO A 112 10.21 13.75 -1.13
C PRO A 112 8.74 14.07 -1.43
N TYR A 113 8.43 14.54 -2.64
CA TYR A 113 7.06 14.88 -3.04
C TYR A 113 6.22 13.66 -3.42
N GLN A 114 6.82 12.48 -3.61
CA GLN A 114 6.08 11.32 -4.12
C GLN A 114 5.24 10.67 -3.03
N ARG A 115 4.09 10.13 -3.41
CA ARG A 115 3.22 9.32 -2.55
C ARG A 115 3.14 7.90 -3.10
N VAL A 116 3.37 6.92 -2.23
CA VAL A 116 3.33 5.50 -2.57
C VAL A 116 2.20 4.85 -1.78
N TYR A 117 1.16 4.42 -2.48
CA TYR A 117 0.03 3.71 -1.89
C TYR A 117 0.21 2.21 -2.07
N ILE A 118 0.27 1.50 -0.95
CA ILE A 118 0.55 0.08 -0.90
C ILE A 118 -0.74 -0.62 -0.50
N LEU A 119 -1.42 -1.22 -1.47
CA LEU A 119 -2.68 -1.92 -1.26
C LEU A 119 -2.35 -3.35 -0.84
N SER A 120 -2.85 -3.77 0.32
CA SER A 120 -2.50 -5.08 0.88
C SER A 120 -3.67 -5.70 1.64
N HIS A 121 -3.70 -7.03 1.69
CA HIS A 121 -4.67 -7.76 2.49
C HIS A 121 -4.41 -7.63 4.00
N THR A 122 -5.48 -7.64 4.79
CA THR A 122 -5.42 -7.80 6.24
C THR A 122 -5.53 -9.26 6.66
N ASP A 123 -5.05 -9.54 7.86
CA ASP A 123 -5.33 -10.75 8.62
C ASP A 123 -5.80 -10.40 10.02
N GLU A 124 -6.50 -11.32 10.68
CA GLU A 124 -6.96 -11.17 12.06
C GLU A 124 -6.20 -12.15 12.96
N VAL A 125 -5.51 -11.61 13.96
CA VAL A 125 -4.74 -12.39 14.93
C VAL A 125 -5.14 -11.93 16.33
N ASP A 126 -5.66 -12.85 17.14
CA ASP A 126 -6.09 -12.59 18.52
C ASP A 126 -7.03 -11.37 18.64
N GLY A 127 -7.98 -11.25 17.71
CA GLY A 127 -8.96 -10.14 17.66
C GLY A 127 -8.36 -8.80 17.21
N LYS A 128 -7.12 -8.77 16.73
CA LYS A 128 -6.49 -7.58 16.13
C LYS A 128 -6.34 -7.75 14.62
N THR A 129 -6.78 -6.76 13.87
CA THR A 129 -6.58 -6.68 12.43
C THR A 129 -5.26 -5.99 12.11
N LYS A 130 -4.45 -6.62 11.26
CA LYS A 130 -3.16 -6.10 10.79
C LYS A 130 -2.91 -6.49 9.34
N LEU A 131 -1.82 -6.02 8.73
CA LEU A 131 -1.36 -6.47 7.42
C LEU A 131 -1.11 -7.98 7.45
N LYS A 132 -1.60 -8.68 6.42
CA LYS A 132 -1.39 -10.11 6.25
C LYS A 132 0.03 -10.39 5.80
N THR A 133 0.81 -11.05 6.65
CA THR A 133 2.18 -11.49 6.39
C THR A 133 2.24 -13.01 6.18
N ILE A 134 3.35 -13.51 5.64
CA ILE A 134 3.62 -14.95 5.54
C ILE A 134 4.77 -15.33 6.48
N GLY A 135 4.47 -16.15 7.48
CA GLY A 135 5.40 -16.52 8.55
C GLY A 135 5.52 -15.44 9.64
N LYS A 136 6.20 -15.76 10.75
CA LYS A 136 6.28 -14.88 11.93
C LYS A 136 7.40 -13.83 11.86
N LEU A 137 8.40 -14.02 11.00
CA LEU A 137 9.61 -13.19 10.99
C LEU A 137 9.32 -11.71 10.71
N LEU A 138 8.46 -11.43 9.73
CA LEU A 138 8.08 -10.04 9.41
C LEU A 138 7.36 -9.38 10.58
N ASP A 139 6.43 -10.08 11.21
CA ASP A 139 5.68 -9.60 12.36
C ASP A 139 6.59 -9.31 13.56
N GLU A 140 7.52 -10.22 13.85
CA GLU A 140 8.37 -10.14 15.05
C GLU A 140 9.51 -9.14 14.93
N LYS A 141 10.03 -8.91 13.71
CA LYS A 141 11.27 -8.15 13.50
C LYS A 141 11.09 -6.81 12.80
N ILE A 142 10.10 -6.70 11.93
CA ILE A 142 9.93 -5.52 11.07
C ILE A 142 8.65 -4.77 11.43
N THR A 143 7.53 -5.48 11.56
CA THR A 143 6.17 -4.89 11.61
C THR A 143 5.98 -3.89 10.45
N PRO A 144 5.65 -4.34 9.23
CA PRO A 144 5.65 -3.50 8.03
C PRO A 144 4.89 -2.17 8.18
N GLU A 145 3.76 -2.17 8.88
CA GLU A 145 2.97 -0.97 9.15
C GLU A 145 3.77 0.07 9.96
N GLY A 146 4.72 -0.36 10.78
CA GLY A 146 5.65 0.49 11.52
C GLY A 146 6.62 1.27 10.62
N MET A 147 6.83 0.83 9.37
CA MET A 147 7.72 1.49 8.42
C MET A 147 7.07 2.63 7.63
N VAL A 148 5.77 2.87 7.82
CA VAL A 148 5.04 3.99 7.17
C VAL A 148 4.36 4.88 8.19
N GLY A 149 4.10 6.14 7.80
CA GLY A 149 3.37 7.10 8.65
C GLY A 149 1.85 6.95 8.59
N ILE A 150 1.32 6.34 7.53
CA ILE A 150 -0.10 6.30 7.23
C ILE A 150 -0.55 4.86 6.98
N VAL A 151 -1.61 4.44 7.66
CA VAL A 151 -2.31 3.18 7.45
C VAL A 151 -3.80 3.48 7.51
N LEU A 152 -4.50 3.24 6.40
CA LEU A 152 -5.95 3.25 6.33
C LEU A 152 -6.46 1.83 6.17
N GLN A 153 -7.66 1.55 6.65
CA GLN A 153 -8.29 0.24 6.47
C GLN A 153 -9.67 0.38 5.83
N THR A 154 -9.99 -0.47 4.86
CA THR A 154 -11.33 -0.51 4.26
C THR A 154 -12.37 -0.94 5.29
N HIS A 155 -13.53 -0.31 5.26
CA HIS A 155 -14.68 -0.67 6.07
C HIS A 155 -15.93 -0.71 5.20
N ILE A 156 -16.81 -1.69 5.40
CA ILE A 156 -18.09 -1.78 4.70
C ILE A 156 -19.19 -1.52 5.71
N GLU A 157 -20.00 -0.50 5.44
CA GLU A 157 -21.16 -0.18 6.26
C GLU A 157 -22.34 0.17 5.35
N SER A 158 -23.49 -0.46 5.61
CA SER A 158 -24.74 -0.23 4.86
C SER A 158 -24.57 -0.29 3.33
N GLY A 159 -23.78 -1.26 2.85
CA GLY A 159 -23.54 -1.48 1.42
C GLY A 159 -22.61 -0.47 0.75
N LYS A 160 -21.95 0.41 1.53
CA LYS A 160 -20.97 1.38 1.04
C LYS A 160 -19.58 1.06 1.58
N ASN A 161 -18.56 1.38 0.77
CA ASN A 161 -17.15 1.23 1.15
C ASN A 161 -16.60 2.55 1.70
N TYR A 162 -15.89 2.46 2.81
CA TYR A 162 -15.22 3.56 3.50
C TYR A 162 -13.76 3.21 3.77
N PHE A 163 -12.99 4.21 4.19
CA PHE A 163 -11.74 4.00 4.91
C PHE A 163 -11.90 4.45 6.37
N THR A 164 -11.39 3.65 7.30
CA THR A 164 -11.18 4.07 8.68
C THR A 164 -9.88 4.87 8.79
N THR A 165 -9.94 6.01 9.47
CA THR A 165 -8.81 6.94 9.60
C THR A 165 -8.16 6.89 10.99
N LYS A 166 -8.85 6.36 12.00
CA LYS A 166 -8.34 6.24 13.37
C LYS A 166 -8.26 4.81 13.85
N ASN A 167 -7.29 4.56 14.72
CA ASN A 167 -7.16 3.31 15.44
C ASN A 167 -8.29 3.16 16.47
N ASN A 168 -8.94 2.01 16.49
CA ASN A 168 -10.00 1.67 17.45
C ASN A 168 -9.52 0.77 18.61
N GLY A 169 -8.21 0.58 18.76
CA GLY A 169 -7.59 -0.35 19.73
C GLY A 169 -7.38 -1.77 19.21
N PHE A 170 -7.97 -2.10 18.06
CA PHE A 170 -7.97 -3.46 17.46
C PHE A 170 -7.42 -3.48 16.03
N THR A 171 -6.91 -2.37 15.52
CA THR A 171 -6.37 -2.28 14.15
C THR A 171 -4.95 -1.69 14.18
N THR A 172 -4.28 -1.65 13.02
CA THR A 172 -3.01 -0.91 12.84
C THR A 172 -3.20 0.44 12.15
N VAL A 173 -4.46 0.89 12.01
CA VAL A 173 -4.81 2.18 11.40
C VAL A 173 -4.11 3.31 12.13
N LYS A 174 -3.55 4.24 11.35
CA LYS A 174 -2.92 5.45 11.85
C LYS A 174 -2.89 6.50 10.76
N THR A 175 -3.23 7.72 11.12
CA THR A 175 -3.04 8.90 10.29
C THR A 175 -2.46 9.99 11.19
N PRO A 176 -1.74 10.98 10.62
CA PRO A 176 -1.36 12.17 11.37
C PRO A 176 -2.56 12.84 12.02
N PHE A 177 -2.31 13.43 13.19
CA PHE A 177 -3.32 14.18 13.93
C PHE A 177 -3.87 15.29 13.04
N GLU A 178 -5.20 15.48 13.05
CA GLU A 178 -5.93 16.48 12.26
C GLU A 178 -5.84 16.33 10.73
N MET A 179 -5.32 15.22 10.19
CA MET A 179 -5.35 14.98 8.74
C MET A 179 -6.78 14.75 8.20
N PHE A 180 -7.65 14.16 9.00
CA PHE A 180 -9.04 13.87 8.65
C PHE A 180 -9.97 14.24 9.79
N ASP A 181 -11.08 14.91 9.47
CA ASP A 181 -12.09 15.30 10.45
C ASP A 181 -12.93 14.11 10.96
N ASN A 182 -13.14 13.12 10.09
CA ASN A 182 -14.04 12.00 10.34
C ASN A 182 -13.27 10.67 10.47
N ASP A 183 -13.77 9.80 11.36
CA ASP A 183 -13.23 8.46 11.59
C ASP A 183 -13.48 7.52 10.41
N LEU A 184 -14.54 7.80 9.63
CA LEU A 184 -14.87 7.15 8.38
C LEU A 184 -14.90 8.18 7.25
N ILE A 185 -14.16 7.88 6.18
CA ILE A 185 -14.15 8.69 4.96
C ILE A 185 -14.54 7.84 3.76
N THR A 186 -15.00 8.47 2.70
CA THR A 186 -15.31 7.78 1.44
C THR A 186 -14.10 6.95 0.98
N ASN A 187 -14.34 5.73 0.51
CA ASN A 187 -13.32 4.88 -0.12
C ASN A 187 -12.86 5.50 -1.44
N ASP A 188 -12.02 6.53 -1.38
CA ASP A 188 -11.54 7.29 -2.53
C ASP A 188 -10.10 7.74 -2.28
N LEU A 189 -9.17 7.20 -3.07
CA LEU A 189 -7.76 7.47 -2.87
C LEU A 189 -7.35 8.86 -3.37
N GLU A 190 -8.10 9.47 -4.28
CA GLU A 190 -7.86 10.85 -4.70
C GLU A 190 -8.13 11.82 -3.54
N MET A 191 -9.18 11.55 -2.73
CA MET A 191 -9.48 12.33 -1.53
C MET A 191 -8.38 12.20 -0.48
N VAL A 192 -7.89 10.97 -0.27
CA VAL A 192 -6.77 10.68 0.65
C VAL A 192 -5.49 11.39 0.17
N ASP A 193 -5.19 11.35 -1.12
CA ASP A 193 -4.01 12.02 -1.70
C ASP A 193 -4.07 13.53 -1.53
N ASN A 194 -5.24 14.14 -1.73
CA ASN A 194 -5.44 15.57 -1.48
C ASN A 194 -5.22 15.93 -0.01
N ALA A 195 -5.73 15.13 0.93
CA ALA A 195 -5.50 15.33 2.36
C ALA A 195 -4.00 15.22 2.72
N ILE A 196 -3.29 14.23 2.18
CA ILE A 196 -1.85 14.06 2.39
C ILE A 196 -1.06 15.24 1.83
N CYS A 197 -1.39 15.69 0.61
CA CYS A 197 -0.72 16.83 0.00
C CYS A 197 -0.93 18.11 0.81
N ASN A 198 -2.16 18.38 1.25
CA ASN A 198 -2.47 19.55 2.07
C ASN A 198 -1.76 19.51 3.42
N TYR A 199 -1.78 18.36 4.09
CA TYR A 199 -1.19 18.21 5.43
C TYR A 199 0.33 18.44 5.43
N TYR A 200 1.03 17.92 4.41
CA TYR A 200 2.48 18.00 4.31
C TYR A 200 2.98 19.11 3.38
N ASN A 201 2.09 19.95 2.84
CA ASN A 201 2.40 20.96 1.83
C ASN A 201 3.18 20.39 0.62
N LEU A 202 2.72 19.25 0.09
CA LEU A 202 3.33 18.60 -1.06
C LEU A 202 2.71 19.08 -2.37
N PRO A 203 3.51 19.22 -3.44
CA PRO A 203 2.96 19.52 -4.74
C PRO A 203 2.21 18.30 -5.29
N LYS A 204 1.01 18.54 -5.85
CA LYS A 204 0.10 17.48 -6.33
C LYS A 204 0.63 16.80 -7.60
N ASN A 205 1.21 17.56 -8.53
CA ASN A 205 1.54 17.09 -9.87
C ASN A 205 3.06 16.94 -10.14
N GLY A 206 3.91 17.07 -9.10
CA GLY A 206 5.36 16.89 -9.20
C GLY A 206 6.16 18.09 -8.70
N GLU A 207 7.49 18.02 -8.80
CA GLU A 207 8.42 19.03 -8.23
C GLU A 207 8.23 20.48 -8.72
N ASN A 208 7.52 20.71 -9.84
CA ASN A 208 7.37 22.02 -10.48
C ASN A 208 5.90 22.47 -10.67
N SER A 209 4.95 21.93 -9.89
CA SER A 209 3.56 22.39 -9.93
C SER A 209 3.26 23.42 -8.85
#